data_AF-A0A835TRJ1-F1
#
_entry.id   AF-A0A835TRJ1-F1
#
_cell.length_a   1.000
_cell.length_b   1.000
_cell.length_c   1.000
_cell.angle_alpha   90.00
_cell.angle_beta   90.00
_cell.angle_gamma   90.00
#
_symmetry.space_group_name_H-M   'P 1'
#
loop_
_entity.id
_entity.type
_entity.pdbx_description
1 polymer ?
#
loop_
_entity_poly.entity_id
_entity_poly.type
_entity_poly.pdbx_seq_one_letter_code
_entity_poly.pdbx_strand_id
1 'polypeptide(L)'
;MCELCDPRLLLAGRDDVKPVLGKRPVREWMWDGQSMDQALAGMLAPELAHSGVSIRPEMWSDNPPSYPEKLDGALKRYEKQIKAICKDFAGRNVLVVTHGEALRAAVNLHDTRASVYEVKHTGYVPLHRERKPPPAGSNSNGKPGAWGPWSMVCTSGQTGVMWSYA
;
A
#
# COMPACT_ATOMS: atom_id res chain seq x y z
N MET A 1 14.26 -10.37 0.50
CA MET A 1 13.40 -10.40 -0.71
C MET A 1 12.02 -9.89 -0.28
N CYS A 2 11.24 -9.25 -1.14
CA CYS A 2 9.84 -8.90 -0.80
C CYS A 2 9.04 -10.21 -0.88
N GLU A 3 8.74 -10.84 0.25
CA GLU A 3 8.24 -12.22 0.29
C GLU A 3 6.73 -12.32 0.02
N LEU A 4 5.95 -11.28 0.30
CA LEU A 4 4.48 -11.35 0.20
C LEU A 4 3.93 -11.23 -1.23
N CYS A 5 4.79 -10.97 -2.21
CA CYS A 5 4.46 -11.06 -3.64
C CYS A 5 5.34 -12.11 -4.35
N ASP A 6 5.97 -13.03 -3.60
CA ASP A 6 6.68 -14.14 -4.23
C ASP A 6 5.66 -15.11 -4.85
N PRO A 7 5.67 -15.28 -6.18
CA PRO A 7 4.88 -16.32 -6.85
C PRO A 7 4.99 -17.68 -6.20
N ARG A 8 6.18 -18.01 -5.68
CA ARG A 8 6.48 -19.32 -5.11
C ARG A 8 5.74 -19.54 -3.79
N LEU A 9 5.49 -18.48 -3.02
CA LEU A 9 4.72 -18.53 -1.77
C LEU A 9 3.21 -18.50 -2.04
N LEU A 10 2.76 -17.69 -3.01
CA LEU A 10 1.35 -17.65 -3.43
C LEU A 10 0.89 -18.95 -4.10
N LEU A 11 1.81 -19.68 -4.73
CA LEU A 11 1.55 -20.96 -5.39
C LEU A 11 2.00 -22.17 -4.56
N ALA A 12 2.35 -21.96 -3.28
CA ALA A 12 2.66 -23.05 -2.37
C ALA A 12 1.43 -23.96 -2.21
N GLY A 13 1.58 -25.24 -2.58
CA GLY A 13 0.49 -26.22 -2.59
C GLY A 13 -0.28 -26.35 -3.91
N ARG A 14 0.08 -25.58 -4.94
CA ARG A 14 -0.46 -25.73 -6.31
C ARG A 14 0.50 -26.54 -7.18
N ASP A 15 0.43 -27.86 -7.06
CA ASP A 15 1.30 -28.79 -7.81
C ASP A 15 1.14 -28.68 -9.34
N ASP A 16 -0.04 -28.25 -9.79
CA ASP A 16 -0.42 -28.03 -11.19
C ASP A 16 0.38 -26.91 -11.87
N VAL A 17 0.90 -25.93 -11.12
CA VAL A 17 1.70 -24.81 -11.66
C VAL A 17 3.20 -24.94 -11.40
N LYS A 18 3.65 -25.97 -10.65
CA LYS A 18 5.09 -26.28 -10.48
C LYS A 18 5.89 -26.38 -11.79
N PRO A 19 5.36 -26.96 -12.90
CA PRO A 19 6.12 -27.08 -14.15
C PRO A 19 6.45 -25.74 -14.84
N VAL A 20 5.67 -24.70 -14.55
CA VAL A 20 5.71 -23.36 -15.18
C VAL A 20 6.23 -22.26 -14.26
N LEU A 21 6.41 -22.56 -12.96
CA LEU A 21 7.04 -21.68 -11.97
C LEU A 21 8.44 -21.26 -12.41
N GLY A 22 8.67 -19.95 -12.54
CA GLY A 22 9.93 -19.36 -13.01
C GLY A 22 10.15 -19.35 -14.53
N LYS A 23 9.27 -19.98 -15.32
CA LYS A 23 9.32 -19.99 -16.79
C LYS A 23 8.32 -19.05 -17.45
N ARG A 24 7.24 -18.66 -16.74
CA ARG A 24 6.26 -17.68 -17.25
C ARG A 24 6.89 -16.29 -17.27
N PRO A 25 6.87 -15.58 -18.41
CA PRO A 25 7.17 -14.15 -18.46
C PRO A 25 6.33 -13.40 -17.41
N VAL A 26 6.93 -12.42 -16.72
CA VAL A 26 6.23 -11.60 -15.70
C VAL A 26 4.89 -11.05 -16.20
N ARG A 27 4.78 -10.75 -17.50
CA ARG A 27 3.53 -10.33 -18.17
C ARG A 27 2.42 -11.37 -18.12
N GLU A 28 2.75 -12.64 -18.33
CA GLU A 28 1.78 -13.73 -18.19
C GLU A 28 1.39 -13.95 -16.73
N TRP A 29 2.24 -13.55 -15.79
CA TRP A 29 2.02 -13.77 -14.37
C TRP A 29 1.15 -12.68 -13.72
N MET A 30 1.36 -11.42 -14.10
CA MET A 30 0.70 -10.26 -13.48
C MET A 30 -0.81 -10.19 -13.78
N TRP A 31 -1.24 -10.78 -14.90
CA TRP A 31 -2.63 -10.69 -15.39
C TRP A 31 -3.16 -12.03 -15.93
N ASP A 32 -2.53 -13.14 -15.56
CA ASP A 32 -2.81 -14.47 -16.11
C ASP A 32 -2.85 -14.53 -17.66
N GLY A 33 -1.87 -13.87 -18.28
CA GLY A 33 -1.77 -13.79 -19.75
C GLY A 33 -2.66 -12.72 -20.38
N GLN A 34 -3.50 -12.02 -19.60
CA GLN A 34 -4.29 -10.90 -20.10
C GLN A 34 -3.41 -9.66 -20.33
N SER A 35 -3.80 -8.84 -21.29
CA SER A 35 -3.36 -7.44 -21.34
C SER A 35 -3.95 -6.66 -20.16
N MET A 36 -3.32 -5.54 -19.79
CA MET A 36 -3.85 -4.63 -18.77
C MET A 36 -5.30 -4.23 -19.10
N ASP A 37 -5.58 -3.87 -20.36
CA ASP A 37 -6.93 -3.46 -20.78
C ASP A 37 -7.96 -4.57 -20.60
N GLN A 38 -7.59 -5.83 -20.88
CA GLN A 38 -8.46 -6.99 -20.65
C GLN A 38 -8.72 -7.21 -19.16
N ALA A 39 -7.68 -7.11 -18.32
CA ALA A 39 -7.83 -7.23 -16.87
C ALA A 39 -8.69 -6.11 -16.29
N LEU A 40 -8.50 -4.86 -16.76
CA LEU A 40 -9.32 -3.72 -16.38
C LEU A 40 -10.77 -3.90 -16.80
N ALA A 41 -11.02 -4.32 -18.04
CA ALA A 41 -12.38 -4.58 -18.53
C ALA A 41 -13.08 -5.67 -17.71
N GLY A 42 -12.36 -6.73 -17.31
CA GLY A 42 -12.85 -7.75 -16.39
C GLY A 42 -13.21 -7.18 -15.02
N MET A 43 -12.33 -6.39 -14.39
CA MET A 43 -12.61 -5.77 -13.08
C MET A 43 -13.76 -4.76 -13.12
N LEU A 44 -13.93 -4.08 -14.26
CA LEU A 44 -15.00 -3.12 -14.50
C LEU A 44 -16.28 -3.77 -15.06
N ALA A 45 -16.33 -5.10 -15.16
CA ALA A 45 -17.48 -5.81 -15.70
C ALA A 45 -18.74 -5.42 -14.88
N PRO A 46 -19.89 -5.18 -15.53
CA PRO A 46 -21.12 -4.77 -14.83
C PRO A 46 -21.54 -5.74 -13.72
N GLU A 47 -21.22 -7.01 -13.90
CA GLU A 47 -21.43 -8.10 -12.95
C GLU A 47 -20.45 -8.10 -11.75
N LEU A 48 -19.42 -7.27 -11.75
CA LEU A 48 -18.57 -6.98 -10.59
C LEU A 48 -18.79 -5.56 -10.03
N ALA A 49 -19.54 -4.71 -10.74
CA ALA A 49 -19.92 -3.35 -10.35
C ALA A 49 -20.97 -3.28 -9.23
N HIS A 50 -21.08 -4.32 -8.39
CA HIS A 50 -22.05 -4.42 -7.30
C HIS A 50 -21.83 -3.39 -6.18
N SER A 51 -20.64 -2.79 -6.09
CA SER A 51 -20.28 -1.91 -4.98
C SER A 51 -20.76 -0.46 -5.15
N GLY A 52 -21.17 -0.04 -6.35
CA GLY A 52 -21.47 1.37 -6.66
C GLY A 52 -20.26 2.32 -6.49
N VAL A 53 -19.08 1.78 -6.21
CA VAL A 53 -17.83 2.54 -6.07
C VAL A 53 -17.35 2.91 -7.45
N SER A 54 -17.10 4.19 -7.70
CA SER A 54 -16.46 4.64 -8.94
C SER A 54 -15.03 4.09 -8.98
N ILE A 55 -14.80 3.12 -9.86
CA ILE A 55 -13.48 2.52 -10.08
C ILE A 55 -12.79 3.35 -11.15
N ARG A 56 -11.66 3.98 -10.80
CA ARG A 56 -10.78 4.65 -11.76
C ARG A 56 -9.43 3.92 -11.74
N PRO A 57 -9.21 2.94 -12.62
CA PRO A 57 -7.91 2.32 -12.71
C PRO A 57 -6.91 3.34 -13.26
N GLU A 58 -5.85 3.61 -12.50
CA GLU A 58 -4.76 4.47 -12.94
C GLU A 58 -3.49 3.64 -13.05
N MET A 59 -2.93 3.56 -14.26
CA MET A 59 -1.60 3.01 -14.44
C MET A 59 -0.59 4.04 -13.96
N TRP A 60 0.09 3.74 -12.85
CA TRP A 60 0.95 4.72 -12.19
C TRP A 60 2.32 4.90 -12.87
N SER A 61 2.79 3.91 -13.65
CA SER A 61 4.11 3.98 -14.31
C SER A 61 4.22 3.00 -15.47
N ASP A 62 4.73 3.48 -16.60
CA ASP A 62 5.10 2.64 -17.76
C ASP A 62 6.39 1.84 -17.51
N ASN A 63 7.15 2.19 -16.47
CA ASN A 63 8.39 1.54 -16.07
C ASN A 63 8.21 0.87 -14.70
N PRO A 64 7.76 -0.39 -14.64
CA PRO A 64 7.67 -1.13 -13.39
C PRO A 64 9.08 -1.44 -12.84
N PRO A 65 9.23 -1.60 -11.52
CA PRO A 65 10.50 -2.03 -10.94
C PRO A 65 10.91 -3.42 -11.48
N SER A 66 12.21 -3.62 -11.66
CA SER A 66 12.76 -4.92 -12.07
C SER A 66 12.48 -5.98 -11.02
N TYR A 67 12.04 -7.16 -11.45
CA TYR A 67 11.85 -8.33 -10.60
C TYR A 67 13.09 -9.25 -10.60
N PRO A 68 13.52 -9.80 -9.46
CA PRO A 68 13.05 -9.50 -8.10
C PRO A 68 13.55 -8.13 -7.60
N GLU A 69 12.67 -7.36 -6.97
CA GLU A 69 13.03 -6.08 -6.36
C GLU A 69 13.72 -6.30 -5.01
N LYS A 70 14.78 -5.50 -4.72
CA LYS A 70 15.39 -5.48 -3.39
C LYS A 70 14.44 -4.82 -2.39
N LEU A 71 14.41 -5.33 -1.16
CA LEU A 71 13.50 -4.84 -0.11
C LEU A 71 13.62 -3.33 0.11
N ASP A 72 14.83 -2.79 0.20
CA ASP A 72 15.07 -1.35 0.39
C ASP A 72 14.51 -0.50 -0.76
N GLY A 73 14.54 -1.02 -1.99
CA GLY A 73 13.95 -0.36 -3.16
C GLY A 73 12.43 -0.32 -3.05
N ALA A 74 11.82 -1.46 -2.70
CA ALA A 74 10.38 -1.57 -2.49
C ALA A 74 9.90 -0.65 -1.37
N LEU A 75 10.59 -0.62 -0.22
CA LEU A 75 10.23 0.24 0.92
C LEU A 75 10.27 1.73 0.55
N LYS A 76 11.33 2.20 -0.12
CA LYS A 76 11.42 3.59 -0.60
C LYS A 76 10.28 3.95 -1.56
N ARG A 77 9.91 3.01 -2.43
CA ARG A 77 8.80 3.18 -3.38
C ARG A 77 7.47 3.29 -2.64
N TYR A 78 7.19 2.40 -1.68
CA TYR A 78 5.98 2.47 -0.86
C TYR A 78 5.92 3.75 -0.02
N GLU A 79 6.99 4.15 0.64
CA GLU A 79 7.04 5.42 1.39
C GLU A 79 6.71 6.63 0.51
N LYS A 80 7.26 6.68 -0.71
CA LYS A 80 6.96 7.74 -1.68
C LYS A 80 5.47 7.79 -1.99
N GLN A 81 4.83 6.63 -2.21
CA GLN A 81 3.41 6.56 -2.53
C GLN A 81 2.52 6.92 -1.33
N ILE A 82 2.85 6.43 -0.14
CA ILE A 82 2.13 6.78 1.09
C ILE A 82 2.17 8.30 1.29
N LYS A 83 3.34 8.93 1.13
CA LYS A 83 3.49 10.39 1.19
C LYS A 83 2.63 11.13 0.15
N ALA A 84 2.57 10.62 -1.08
CA ALA A 84 1.75 11.19 -2.14
C ALA A 84 0.25 11.11 -1.78
N ILE A 85 -0.24 9.94 -1.38
CA ILE A 85 -1.64 9.74 -0.94
C ILE A 85 -2.00 10.68 0.22
N CYS A 86 -1.12 10.75 1.23
CA CYS A 86 -1.28 11.65 2.37
C CYS A 86 -1.34 13.15 1.99
N LYS A 87 -0.75 13.53 0.87
CA LYS A 87 -0.77 14.88 0.31
C LYS A 87 -2.03 15.12 -0.52
N ASP A 88 -2.32 14.21 -1.46
CA ASP A 88 -3.37 14.39 -2.47
C ASP A 88 -4.78 14.28 -1.86
N PHE A 89 -4.93 13.43 -0.84
CA PHE A 89 -6.20 13.23 -0.13
C PHE A 89 -6.23 13.92 1.23
N ALA A 90 -5.50 15.02 1.34
CA ALA A 90 -5.38 15.78 2.56
C ALA A 90 -6.74 16.21 3.16
N GLY A 91 -7.06 15.70 4.35
CA GLY A 91 -8.29 16.05 5.07
C GLY A 91 -9.50 15.16 4.75
N ARG A 92 -9.27 14.03 4.06
CA ARG A 92 -10.26 12.98 3.84
C ARG A 92 -9.86 11.73 4.61
N ASN A 93 -10.84 10.88 4.92
CA ASN A 93 -10.59 9.51 5.36
C ASN A 93 -10.31 8.66 4.12
N VAL A 94 -9.18 7.95 4.12
CA VAL A 94 -8.74 7.11 2.99
C VAL A 94 -8.39 5.73 3.51
N LEU A 95 -8.90 4.70 2.85
CA LEU A 95 -8.50 3.31 3.06
C LEU A 95 -7.59 2.88 1.92
N VAL A 96 -6.38 2.43 2.25
CA VAL A 96 -5.42 1.90 1.27
C VAL A 96 -5.28 0.40 1.51
N VAL A 97 -5.73 -0.40 0.55
CA VAL A 97 -5.56 -1.86 0.57
C VAL A 97 -4.30 -2.21 -0.22
N THR A 98 -3.37 -2.90 0.42
CA THR A 98 -2.02 -3.16 -0.12
C THR A 98 -1.38 -4.38 0.54
N HIS A 99 -0.16 -4.74 0.14
CA HIS A 99 0.62 -5.84 0.68
C HIS A 99 1.37 -5.45 1.98
N GLY A 100 1.82 -6.45 2.73
CA GLY A 100 2.43 -6.23 4.05
C GLY A 100 3.72 -5.42 4.05
N GLU A 101 4.51 -5.41 2.96
CA GLU A 101 5.70 -4.56 2.88
C GLU A 101 5.35 -3.07 2.78
N ALA A 102 4.19 -2.71 2.24
CA ALA A 102 3.70 -1.34 2.29
C ALA A 102 3.30 -0.94 3.72
N LEU A 103 2.74 -1.87 4.51
CA LEU A 103 2.48 -1.65 5.94
C LEU A 103 3.79 -1.48 6.71
N ARG A 104 4.82 -2.28 6.39
CA ARG A 104 6.17 -2.10 6.95
C ARG A 104 6.72 -0.69 6.64
N ALA A 105 6.59 -0.23 5.40
CA ALA A 105 6.96 1.12 5.01
C ALA A 105 6.16 2.19 5.78
N ALA A 106 4.86 1.98 6.01
CA ALA A 106 4.03 2.89 6.79
C ALA A 106 4.50 2.99 8.25
N VAL A 107 4.85 1.87 8.89
CA VAL A 107 5.39 1.87 10.26
C VAL A 107 6.72 2.61 10.30
N ASN A 108 7.67 2.22 9.44
CA ASN A 108 9.02 2.79 9.44
C ASN A 108 9.05 4.28 9.10
N LEU A 109 8.07 4.76 8.34
CA LEU A 109 7.91 6.19 8.03
C LEU A 109 7.64 7.04 9.29
N HIS A 110 6.97 6.47 10.28
CA HIS A 110 6.52 7.17 11.48
C HIS A 110 7.24 6.74 12.76
N ASP A 111 7.87 5.57 12.78
CA ASP A 111 8.85 5.19 13.79
C ASP A 111 10.04 4.46 13.13
N THR A 112 11.11 5.20 12.86
CA THR A 112 12.31 4.68 12.20
C THR A 112 13.10 3.67 13.03
N ARG A 113 12.77 3.52 14.33
CA ARG A 113 13.41 2.54 15.22
C ARG A 113 12.70 1.19 15.19
N ALA A 114 11.49 1.14 14.63
CA ALA A 114 10.70 -0.06 14.57
C ALA A 114 11.26 -1.05 13.54
N SER A 115 11.32 -2.32 13.93
CA SER A 115 11.60 -3.45 13.06
C SER A 115 10.34 -4.29 12.93
N VAL A 116 9.68 -4.22 11.77
CA VAL A 116 8.44 -4.96 11.50
C VAL A 116 8.77 -6.38 11.02
N TYR A 117 8.35 -7.40 11.76
CA TYR A 117 8.66 -8.81 11.46
C TYR A 117 7.44 -9.64 11.05
N GLU A 118 6.21 -9.23 11.37
CA GLU A 118 5.00 -9.95 10.98
C GLU A 118 3.85 -8.99 10.61
N VAL A 119 3.16 -9.30 9.53
CA VAL A 119 1.88 -8.67 9.14
C VAL A 119 0.87 -9.79 8.93
N LYS A 120 -0.11 -9.89 9.83
CA LYS A 120 -1.20 -10.86 9.72
C LYS A 120 -2.06 -10.56 8.49
N HIS A 121 -2.72 -11.60 7.98
CA HIS A 121 -3.79 -11.42 6.99
C HIS A 121 -4.83 -10.44 7.57
N THR A 122 -5.22 -9.44 6.77
CA THR A 122 -6.07 -8.29 7.16
C THR A 122 -5.51 -7.36 8.24
N GLY A 123 -4.20 -7.40 8.54
CA GLY A 123 -3.56 -6.42 9.40
C GLY A 123 -3.57 -5.01 8.78
N TYR A 124 -3.57 -3.96 9.60
CA TYR A 124 -3.66 -2.57 9.13
C TYR A 124 -2.84 -1.60 10.00
N VAL A 125 -2.51 -0.42 9.46
CA VAL A 125 -1.77 0.64 10.18
C VAL A 125 -2.57 1.94 10.06
N PRO A 126 -3.30 2.37 11.11
CA PRO A 126 -4.01 3.62 11.08
C PRO A 126 -3.05 4.81 11.26
N LEU A 127 -3.11 5.75 10.33
CA LEU A 127 -2.38 7.03 10.37
C LEU A 127 -3.37 8.16 10.62
N HIS A 128 -3.00 9.09 11.50
CA HIS A 128 -3.82 10.24 11.87
C HIS A 128 -3.01 11.53 11.79
N ARG A 129 -3.69 12.64 11.55
CA ARG A 129 -3.15 13.98 11.75
C ARG A 129 -4.26 14.96 12.06
N GLU A 130 -3.93 16.00 12.80
CA GLU A 130 -4.88 17.03 13.21
C GLU A 130 -4.54 18.37 12.57
N ARG A 131 -5.56 19.23 12.41
CA ARG A 131 -5.31 20.63 12.07
C ARG A 131 -4.85 21.36 13.32
N LYS A 132 -3.73 22.05 13.24
CA LYS A 132 -3.32 22.96 14.30
C LYS A 132 -4.29 24.14 14.34
N PRO A 133 -4.66 24.63 15.53
CA PRO A 133 -5.38 25.90 15.64
C PRO A 133 -4.53 27.02 15.00
N PRO A 134 -5.16 28.05 14.41
CA PRO A 134 -4.44 29.20 13.92
C PRO A 134 -3.61 29.85 15.05
N PRO A 135 -2.47 30.48 14.74
CA PRO A 135 -1.65 31.13 15.75
C PRO A 135 -2.47 32.17 16.52
N ALA A 136 -2.31 32.21 17.85
CA ALA A 136 -2.96 33.21 18.68
C ALA A 136 -2.60 34.62 18.18
N GLY A 137 -3.60 35.45 17.88
CA GLY A 137 -3.42 36.80 17.35
C GLY A 137 -3.38 36.93 15.82
N SER A 138 -3.50 35.83 15.06
CA SER A 138 -3.67 35.91 13.61
C SER A 138 -5.15 36.23 13.27
N ASN A 139 -5.39 37.32 12.52
CA ASN A 139 -6.65 37.54 11.79
C ASN A 139 -6.77 36.49 10.67
N SER A 140 -6.94 35.22 11.03
CA SER A 140 -7.28 34.19 10.07
C SER A 140 -8.74 34.42 9.69
N ASN A 141 -8.98 35.15 8.59
CA ASN A 141 -10.28 35.33 7.95
C ASN A 141 -10.89 33.97 7.56
N GLY A 142 -11.30 33.16 8.52
CA GLY A 142 -11.84 31.81 8.33
C GLY A 142 -10.88 30.79 7.70
N LYS A 143 -9.59 31.10 7.50
CA LYS A 143 -8.64 30.15 6.91
C LYS A 143 -8.33 29.02 7.92
N PRO A 144 -8.57 27.75 7.57
CA PRO A 144 -8.25 26.64 8.44
C PRO A 144 -6.74 26.57 8.69
N GLY A 145 -6.36 26.25 9.93
CA GLY A 145 -4.96 26.10 10.31
C GLY A 145 -4.25 24.95 9.58
N ALA A 146 -2.92 25.00 9.58
CA ALA A 146 -2.08 24.02 8.90
C ALA A 146 -2.25 22.62 9.51
N TRP A 147 -2.16 21.59 8.65
CA TRP A 147 -2.10 20.21 9.10
C TRP A 147 -0.81 19.96 9.90
N GLY A 148 -0.95 19.30 11.05
CA GLY A 148 0.16 18.74 11.80
C GLY A 148 0.82 17.55 11.07
N PRO A 149 1.93 17.02 11.61
CA PRO A 149 2.54 15.81 11.09
C PRO A 149 1.59 14.62 11.23
N TRP A 150 1.75 13.64 10.33
CA TRP A 150 1.11 12.35 10.46
C TRP A 150 1.78 11.54 11.57
N SER A 151 0.97 10.82 12.35
CA SER A 151 1.41 9.87 13.37
C SER A 151 0.63 8.57 13.27
N MET A 152 1.25 7.47 13.70
CA MET A 152 0.54 6.22 13.92
C MET A 152 -0.35 6.32 15.17
N VAL A 153 -1.54 5.74 15.10
CA VAL A 153 -2.50 5.69 16.23
C VAL A 153 -2.78 4.26 16.69
N CYS A 154 -1.77 3.43 16.64
CA CYS A 154 -1.80 2.04 17.09
C CYS A 154 -0.50 1.66 17.78
N THR A 155 -0.55 0.63 18.62
CA THR A 155 0.63 -0.02 19.19
C THR A 155 0.92 -1.36 18.50
N SER A 156 2.13 -1.88 18.70
CA SER A 156 2.56 -3.15 18.11
C SER A 156 1.60 -4.29 18.47
N GLY A 157 1.21 -5.09 17.48
CA GLY A 157 0.32 -6.23 17.62
C GLY A 157 -1.18 -5.90 17.66
N GLN A 158 -1.56 -4.68 18.08
CA GLN A 158 -2.96 -4.27 18.23
C GLN A 158 -3.79 -4.45 16.94
N THR A 159 -3.17 -4.18 15.80
CA THR A 159 -3.83 -4.19 14.48
C THR A 159 -3.36 -5.34 13.59
N GLY A 160 -2.79 -6.40 14.18
CA GLY A 160 -2.22 -7.52 13.44
C GLY A 160 -0.90 -7.23 12.73
N VAL A 161 -0.31 -6.05 12.95
CA VAL A 161 1.04 -5.69 12.50
C VAL A 161 1.96 -5.70 13.70
N MET A 162 3.03 -6.50 13.66
CA MET A 162 3.96 -6.66 14.77
C MET A 162 5.32 -6.05 14.45
N TRP A 163 5.79 -5.21 15.37
CA TRP A 163 7.13 -4.63 15.36
C TRP A 163 7.74 -4.59 16.76
N SER A 164 9.06 -4.58 16.80
CA SER A 164 9.85 -4.38 18.01
C SER A 164 10.86 -3.25 17.80
N TYR A 165 11.47 -2.81 18.90
CA TYR A 165 12.60 -1.89 18.86
C TYR A 165 13.87 -2.69 19.09
N ALA A 166 14.95 -2.31 18.39
CA ALA A 166 16.29 -2.84 18.64
C ALA A 166 16.84 -2.33 19.98
#